data_AF-A0A0L8GZL4-F1
#
_entry.id   AF-A0A0L8GZL4-F1
#
_cell.length_a   1.000
_cell.length_b   1.000
_cell.length_c   1.000
_cell.angle_alpha   90.00
_cell.angle_beta   90.00
_cell.angle_gamma   90.00
#
_symmetry.space_group_name_H-M   'P 1'
#
loop_
_entity.id
_entity.type
_entity.pdbx_description
1 polymer ?
#
loop_
_entity_poly.entity_id
_entity_poly.type
_entity_poly.pdbx_seq_one_letter_code
_entity_poly.pdbx_strand_id
1 'polypeptide(L)' 'MSRKVATISKEFSGLVKEMFTKADNFGISFPMDLDVNMKATLLGSVFLIDFMYYELLKSPTT' A
#
# COMPACT_ATOMS: atom_id res chain seq x y z
N MET A 1 22.73 -10.67 4.83
CA MET A 1 21.76 -11.50 4.09
C MET A 1 20.39 -10.85 4.22
N SER A 2 19.91 -10.16 3.19
CA SER A 2 18.59 -9.51 3.18
C SER A 2 17.55 -10.54 2.75
N ARG A 3 16.74 -11.07 3.68
CA ARG A 3 15.66 -12.01 3.35
C ARG A 3 14.43 -11.22 2.93
N LYS A 4 14.14 -11.18 1.63
CA LYS A 4 12.92 -10.56 1.10
C LYS A 4 11.73 -11.48 1.39
N VAL A 5 10.70 -10.93 2.04
CA VAL A 5 9.51 -11.69 2.49
C VAL A 5 8.31 -11.47 1.56
N ALA A 6 8.12 -10.24 1.09
CA ALA A 6 7.06 -9.85 0.16
C ALA A 6 7.47 -8.60 -0.62
N THR A 7 6.65 -8.21 -1.60
CA THR A 7 6.77 -6.95 -2.34
C THR A 7 5.46 -6.19 -2.25
N ILE A 8 5.53 -4.91 -1.91
CA ILE A 8 4.42 -3.95 -2.03
C ILE A 8 4.79 -3.00 -3.18
N SER A 9 3.87 -2.78 -4.10
CA SER A 9 4.05 -1.89 -5.25
C SER A 9 2.81 -1.05 -5.48
N LYS A 10 2.98 0.25 -5.73
CA LYS A 10 1.89 1.10 -6.25
C LYS A 10 1.67 0.75 -7.72
N GLU A 11 0.48 0.26 -8.05
CA GLU A 11 0.06 0.04 -9.43
C GLU A 11 -0.43 1.35 -10.04
N PHE A 12 0.29 1.80 -11.07
CA PHE A 12 -0.08 3.01 -11.80
C PHE A 12 -0.97 2.62 -12.98
N SER A 13 -2.28 2.68 -12.81
CA SER A 13 -3.26 2.37 -13.87
C SER A 13 -3.43 3.49 -14.93
N GLY A 14 -2.47 4.41 -15.02
CA GLY A 14 -2.39 5.46 -16.04
C GLY A 14 -2.91 6.83 -15.58
N LEU A 15 -2.38 7.88 -16.25
CA LEU A 15 -2.58 9.30 -15.95
C LEU A 15 -4.05 9.76 -15.93
N VAL A 16 -4.92 9.05 -16.65
CA VAL A 16 -6.34 9.40 -16.83
C VAL A 16 -7.22 8.85 -15.70
N LYS A 17 -6.82 7.76 -15.06
CA LYS A 17 -7.61 7.12 -13.98
C LYS A 17 -7.26 7.67 -12.59
N GLU A 18 -6.03 8.16 -12.39
CA GLU A 18 -5.63 8.86 -11.16
C GLU A 18 -6.32 10.22 -10.98
N MET A 19 -6.68 10.93 -12.06
CA MET A 19 -7.37 12.23 -11.95
C MET A 19 -8.82 12.12 -11.45
N PHE A 20 -9.46 10.96 -11.62
CA PHE A 20 -10.88 10.77 -11.28
C PHE A 20 -11.11 10.08 -9.93
N THR A 21 -10.10 9.44 -9.34
CA THR A 21 -10.23 8.75 -8.06
C THR A 21 -8.92 8.89 -7.29
N LYS A 22 -8.92 9.64 -6.18
CA LYS A 22 -7.78 9.77 -5.23
C LYS A 22 -7.45 8.44 -4.50
N ALA A 23 -7.75 7.30 -5.10
CA ALA A 23 -7.47 6.00 -4.53
C ALA A 23 -6.18 5.48 -5.18
N ASP A 24 -5.12 5.39 -4.39
CA ASP A 24 -3.90 4.72 -4.80
C ASP A 24 -4.15 3.20 -4.82
N ASN A 25 -3.90 2.56 -5.97
CA ASN A 25 -3.99 1.10 -6.06
C ASN A 25 -2.66 0.49 -5.62
N PHE A 26 -2.65 -0.21 -4.49
CA PHE A 26 -1.48 -0.94 -4.00
C PHE A 26 -1.64 -2.44 -4.26
N GLY A 27 -0.66 -3.04 -4.93
CA GLY A 27 -0.53 -4.48 -5.09
C GLY A 27 0.43 -5.07 -4.07
N ILE A 28 0.09 -6.23 -3.50
CA ILE A 28 0.97 -7.01 -2.61
C ILE A 28 1.21 -8.38 -3.25
N SER A 29 2.48 -8.76 -3.37
CA SER A 29 2.91 -10.10 -3.80
C SER A 29 3.72 -10.79 -2.72
N PHE A 30 3.28 -11.96 -2.30
CA PHE A 30 3.95 -12.82 -1.32
C PHE A 30 3.87 -14.28 -1.77
N PRO A 31 4.81 -15.14 -1.32
CA PRO A 31 4.78 -16.55 -1.65
C PRO A 31 3.61 -17.26 -0.93
N MET A 32 3.10 -18.33 -1.54
CA MET A 32 1.85 -18.99 -1.11
C MET A 32 1.94 -19.52 0.34
N ASP A 33 3.11 -20.03 0.70
CA ASP A 33 3.49 -20.58 1.99
C ASP A 33 3.80 -19.53 3.06
N LEU A 34 3.66 -18.23 2.75
CA LEU A 34 3.86 -17.18 3.75
C LEU A 34 2.84 -17.32 4.89
N ASP A 35 3.33 -17.19 6.12
CA ASP A 35 2.51 -17.26 7.34
C ASP A 35 1.33 -16.27 7.28
N VAL A 36 0.18 -16.70 7.79
CA VAL A 36 -1.06 -15.92 7.76
C VAL A 36 -0.91 -14.60 8.53
N ASN A 37 -0.17 -14.59 9.64
CA ASN A 37 0.06 -13.35 10.39
C ASN A 37 0.91 -12.37 9.58
N MET A 38 1.90 -12.86 8.83
CA MET A 38 2.72 -12.01 7.99
C MET A 38 1.91 -11.42 6.82
N LYS A 39 1.01 -12.20 6.22
CA LYS A 39 0.05 -11.69 5.21
C LYS A 39 -0.83 -10.60 5.79
N ALA A 40 -1.36 -10.79 7.01
CA ALA A 40 -2.16 -9.79 7.71
C ALA A 40 -1.34 -8.52 8.03
N THR A 41 -0.09 -8.65 8.46
CA THR A 41 0.81 -7.52 8.69
C THR A 41 1.08 -6.73 7.42
N LEU A 42 1.27 -7.39 6.28
CA LEU A 42 1.49 -6.72 4.99
C LEU A 42 0.25 -5.94 4.54
N LEU A 43 -0.94 -6.52 4.71
CA LEU A 43 -2.21 -5.82 4.45
C LEU A 43 -2.37 -4.60 5.37
N GLY A 44 -2.14 -4.77 6.67
CA GLY A 44 -2.17 -3.67 7.63
C GLY A 44 -1.16 -2.57 7.30
N SER A 45 0.02 -2.95 6.79
CA SER A 45 1.05 -1.99 6.37
C SER A 45 0.60 -1.14 5.18
N VAL A 46 -0.10 -1.73 4.21
CA VAL A 46 -0.67 -0.97 3.07
C VAL A 46 -1.72 0.04 3.55
N PHE A 47 -2.62 -0.36 4.46
CA PHE A 47 -3.58 0.56 5.06
C PHE A 47 -2.91 1.69 5.84
N LEU A 48 -1.84 1.39 6.59
CA LEU A 48 -1.09 2.40 7.34
C LEU A 48 -0.42 3.41 6.41
N ILE A 49 0.15 2.97 5.28
CA ILE A 49 0.76 3.86 4.29
C ILE A 49 -0.29 4.82 3.71
N ASP A 50 -1.46 4.30 3.35
CA ASP A 50 -2.57 5.11 2.82
C ASP A 50 -3.07 6.13 3.87
N PHE A 51 -3.29 5.68 5.11
CA PHE A 51 -3.73 6.53 6.23
C PHE A 51 -2.74 7.67 6.53
N MET A 52 -1.43 7.37 6.61
CA MET A 52 -0.40 8.39 6.82
C MET A 52 -0.39 9.43 5.69
N TYR A 53 -0.65 9.03 4.44
CA TYR A 53 -0.60 9.91 3.28
C TYR A 53 -1.87 10.78 3.11
N TYR A 54 -3.05 10.21 3.35
CA TYR A 54 -4.31 10.92 3.12
C TYR A 54 -4.84 11.67 4.34
N GLU A 55 -4.62 11.16 5.56
CA GLU A 55 -5.15 11.79 6.78
C GLU A 55 -4.17 12.75 7.43
N LEU A 56 -2.89 12.38 7.56
CA LEU A 56 -1.90 13.23 8.25
C LEU A 56 -1.23 14.27 7.35
N LEU A 57 -0.89 13.94 6.11
CA LEU A 57 -0.20 14.89 5.21
C LEU A 57 -1.15 15.94 4.60
N LYS A 58 -2.47 15.69 4.61
CA LYS A 58 -3.46 16.68 4.15
C LYS A 58 -3.99 17.60 5.27
N SER A 59 -3.55 17.40 6.51
CA SER A 59 -3.92 18.23 7.66
C SER A 59 -2.80 19.14 8.19
N PRO A 60 -2.19 20.00 7.36
CA PRO A 60 -1.73 21.29 7.87
C PRO A 60 -2.53 22.40 7.18
N THR A 61 -3.24 23.19 7.99
CA THR A 61 -4.04 24.40 7.66
C THR A 61 -5.47 24.18 7.14
N THR A 62 -6.41 24.08 8.08
CA THR A 62 -7.47 25.11 8.17
C THR A 62 -7.12 26.03 9.34
#